data_AF-A0A2E6I3R5-F1
#
_entry.id   AF-A0A2E6I3R5-F1
#
_cell.length_a   1.000
_cell.length_b   1.000
_cell.length_c   1.000
_cell.angle_alpha   90.00
_cell.angle_beta   90.00
_cell.angle_gamma   90.00
#
_symmetry.space_group_name_H-M   'P 1'
#
loop_
_entity.id
_entity.type
_entity.pdbx_description
1 polymer ?
#
loop_
_entity_poly.entity_id
_entity_poly.type
_entity_poly.pdbx_seq_one_letter_code
_entity_poly.pdbx_strand_id
1 'polypeptide(L)'
;MSLQDIRRLEHRASELAERIGKQLAEGTDATALLKDMTEQVEVVNLLQVEIQALADAPEGRLSADSLERLKLSFKELVDRVDANVKTVSQKGLRITPQTKKAVS
;
A
#
# COMPACT_ATOMS: atom_id res chain seq x y z
N MET A 1 -10.64 -0.25 -13.37
CA MET A 1 -11.17 0.64 -12.32
C MET A 1 -11.12 2.10 -12.79
N SER A 2 -11.80 3.07 -12.15
CA SER A 2 -11.71 4.50 -12.54
C SER A 2 -10.51 5.20 -11.88
N LEU A 3 -10.05 6.34 -12.41
CA LEU A 3 -9.00 7.15 -11.76
C LEU A 3 -9.44 7.63 -10.36
N GLN A 4 -10.73 7.89 -10.16
CA GLN A 4 -11.27 8.29 -8.87
C GLN A 4 -11.13 7.17 -7.83
N ASP A 5 -11.38 5.93 -8.22
CA ASP A 5 -11.22 4.76 -7.36
C ASP A 5 -9.75 4.53 -7.01
N ILE A 6 -8.83 4.72 -7.96
CA ILE A 6 -7.39 4.62 -7.70
C ILE A 6 -6.96 5.67 -6.66
N ARG A 7 -7.41 6.92 -6.81
CA ARG A 7 -7.12 7.97 -5.82
C ARG A 7 -7.71 7.65 -4.44
N ARG A 8 -8.88 7.01 -4.38
CA ARG A 8 -9.46 6.55 -3.10
C ARG A 8 -8.60 5.47 -2.46
N LEU A 9 -8.07 4.53 -3.25
CA LEU A 9 -7.15 3.52 -2.74
C LEU A 9 -5.82 4.13 -2.28
N GLU A 10 -5.26 5.10 -3.00
CA GLU A 10 -4.06 5.83 -2.57
C GLU A 10 -4.29 6.54 -1.23
N HIS A 11 -5.42 7.26 -1.12
CA HIS A 11 -5.80 7.91 0.13
C HIS A 11 -5.93 6.90 1.27
N ARG A 12 -6.65 5.79 1.03
CA ARG A 12 -6.84 4.74 2.02
C ARG A 12 -5.50 4.14 2.47
N ALA A 13 -4.60 3.89 1.55
CA ALA A 13 -3.29 3.32 1.87
C ALA A 13 -2.42 4.30 2.68
N SER A 14 -2.50 5.60 2.38
CA SER A 14 -1.84 6.65 3.15
C SER A 14 -2.41 6.73 4.57
N GLU A 15 -3.73 6.73 4.73
CA GLU A 15 -4.39 6.73 6.04
C GLU A 15 -3.99 5.51 6.88
N LEU A 16 -3.92 4.33 6.26
CA LEU A 16 -3.43 3.11 6.90
C LEU A 16 -1.97 3.26 7.33
N ALA A 17 -1.11 3.82 6.48
CA ALA A 17 0.30 4.05 6.81
C ALA A 17 0.47 4.95 8.05
N GLU A 18 -0.29 6.04 8.11
CA GLU A 18 -0.27 6.96 9.24
C GLU A 18 -0.83 6.32 10.52
N ARG A 19 -1.95 5.59 10.41
CA ARG A 19 -2.56 4.89 11.56
C ARG A 19 -1.62 3.85 12.14
N ILE A 20 -0.99 3.04 11.29
CA ILE A 20 0.01 2.04 11.69
C ILE A 20 1.22 2.70 12.33
N GLY A 21 1.73 3.79 11.75
CA GLY A 21 2.84 4.55 12.33
C GLY A 21 2.53 5.05 13.74
N LYS A 22 1.33 5.60 13.96
CA LYS A 22 0.86 6.01 15.29
C LYS A 22 0.72 4.83 16.25
N GLN A 23 0.10 3.74 15.82
CA GLN A 23 -0.06 2.53 16.64
C GLN A 23 1.29 1.96 17.10
N LEU A 24 2.29 2.00 16.23
CA LEU A 24 3.65 1.56 16.53
C LEU A 24 4.37 2.47 17.52
N ALA A 25 4.13 3.77 17.47
CA ALA A 25 4.70 4.75 18.39
C ALA A 25 4.05 4.68 19.78
N GLU A 26 2.72 4.54 19.83
CA GLU A 26 1.93 4.56 21.06
C GLU A 26 1.88 3.21 21.78
N GLY A 27 2.33 2.12 21.13
CA GLY A 27 2.33 0.78 21.72
C GLY A 27 0.93 0.16 21.80
N THR A 28 0.13 0.34 20.74
CA THR A 28 -1.27 -0.12 20.67
C THR A 28 -1.39 -1.64 20.56
N ASP A 29 -2.61 -2.16 20.78
CA ASP A 29 -2.99 -3.57 20.59
C ASP A 29 -2.44 -4.16 19.29
N ALA A 30 -1.67 -5.25 19.46
CA ALA A 30 -1.07 -5.99 18.37
C ALA A 30 -2.11 -6.53 17.37
N THR A 31 -3.32 -6.86 17.82
CA THR A 31 -4.37 -7.40 16.94
C THR A 31 -4.87 -6.33 15.97
N ALA A 32 -5.18 -5.13 16.47
CA ALA A 32 -5.55 -3.99 15.64
C ALA A 32 -4.44 -3.61 14.65
N LEU A 33 -3.18 -3.58 15.10
CA LEU A 33 -2.03 -3.29 14.26
C LEU A 33 -1.86 -4.32 13.13
N LEU A 34 -1.95 -5.62 13.44
CA LEU A 34 -1.85 -6.69 12.43
C LEU A 34 -2.97 -6.60 11.38
N LYS A 35 -4.20 -6.28 11.81
CA LYS A 35 -5.35 -6.08 10.91
C LYS A 35 -5.08 -4.93 9.95
N ASP A 36 -4.65 -3.79 10.48
CA ASP A 36 -4.39 -2.59 9.69
C ASP A 36 -3.27 -2.80 8.68
N MET A 37 -2.21 -3.51 9.07
CA MET A 37 -1.13 -3.87 8.17
C MET A 37 -1.53 -4.88 7.11
N THR A 38 -2.40 -5.84 7.44
CA THR A 38 -2.94 -6.78 6.45
C THR A 38 -3.74 -6.01 5.40
N GLU A 39 -4.63 -5.12 5.84
CA GLU A 39 -5.39 -4.24 4.95
C GLU A 39 -4.46 -3.36 4.09
N GLN A 40 -3.39 -2.82 4.69
CA GLN A 40 -2.43 -1.99 3.98
C GLN A 40 -1.73 -2.74 2.85
N VAL A 41 -1.30 -3.98 3.10
CA VAL A 41 -0.69 -4.85 2.07
C VAL A 41 -1.67 -5.16 0.94
N GLU A 42 -2.93 -5.46 1.26
CA GLU A 42 -3.97 -5.71 0.26
C GLU A 42 -4.22 -4.49 -0.64
N VAL A 43 -4.35 -3.30 -0.05
CA VAL A 43 -4.58 -2.06 -0.80
C VAL A 43 -3.37 -1.71 -1.68
N VAL A 44 -2.14 -1.87 -1.19
CA VAL A 44 -0.92 -1.62 -1.96
C VAL A 44 -0.80 -2.60 -3.14
N ASN A 45 -1.10 -3.89 -2.93
CA ASN A 45 -1.09 -4.87 -4.01
C ASN A 45 -2.14 -4.53 -5.09
N LEU A 46 -3.35 -4.10 -4.69
CA LEU A 46 -4.38 -3.67 -5.63
C LEU A 46 -3.96 -2.42 -6.40
N LEU A 47 -3.37 -1.42 -5.73
CA LEU A 47 -2.82 -0.23 -6.37
C LEU A 47 -1.75 -0.59 -7.40
N GLN A 48 -0.86 -1.53 -7.09
CA GLN A 48 0.18 -1.99 -8.03
C GLN A 48 -0.44 -2.53 -9.32
N VAL A 49 -1.43 -3.42 -9.20
CA VAL A 49 -2.12 -4.03 -10.35
C VAL A 49 -2.81 -2.97 -11.21
N GLU A 50 -3.49 -2.02 -10.57
CA GLU A 50 -4.25 -0.98 -11.29
C GLU A 50 -3.34 0.07 -11.94
N ILE A 51 -2.22 0.44 -11.30
CA ILE A 51 -1.19 1.30 -11.89
C ILE A 51 -0.56 0.63 -13.11
N GLN A 52 -0.26 -0.67 -13.02
CA GLN A 52 0.29 -1.44 -14.14
C GLN A 52 -0.73 -1.52 -15.29
N ALA A 53 -2.00 -1.80 -14.99
CA ALA A 53 -3.07 -1.82 -15.98
C ALA A 53 -3.30 -0.46 -16.66
N LEU A 54 -3.07 0.66 -15.95
CA LEU A 54 -3.09 1.99 -16.55
C LEU A 54 -1.87 2.25 -17.44
N ALA A 55 -0.70 1.74 -17.05
CA ALA A 55 0.52 1.87 -17.84
C ALA A 55 0.49 1.06 -19.14
N ASP A 56 -0.19 -0.10 -19.11
CA ASP A 56 -0.33 -1.00 -20.27
C ASP A 56 -1.55 -0.67 -21.14
N ALA A 57 -2.41 0.26 -20.71
CA ALA A 57 -3.59 0.65 -21.47
C ALA A 57 -3.17 1.37 -22.76
N PRO A 58 -3.80 1.04 -23.92
CA PRO A 58 -3.59 1.79 -25.15
C PRO A 58 -3.93 3.27 -24.95
N GLU A 59 -3.16 4.14 -25.63
CA GLU A 59 -3.10 5.58 -25.38
C GLU A 59 -4.47 6.24 -25.15
N GLY A 60 -4.60 7.03 -24.08
CA GLY A 60 -5.77 7.88 -23.82
C GLY A 60 -6.50 7.70 -22.49
N ARG A 61 -6.16 6.71 -21.65
CA ARG A 61 -6.79 6.56 -20.32
C ARG A 61 -6.27 7.54 -19.26
N LEU A 62 -5.01 7.95 -19.35
CA LEU A 62 -4.36 8.84 -18.40
C LEU A 62 -3.21 9.57 -19.10
N SER A 63 -2.97 10.84 -18.78
CA SER A 63 -1.79 11.55 -19.30
C SER A 63 -0.51 10.96 -18.71
N ALA A 64 0.61 11.06 -19.44
CA ALA A 64 1.92 10.60 -18.96
C ALA A 64 2.28 11.22 -17.60
N ASP A 65 2.11 12.55 -17.44
CA ASP A 65 2.35 13.25 -16.17
C ASP A 65 1.50 12.72 -15.02
N SER A 66 0.23 12.39 -15.30
CA SER A 66 -0.67 11.87 -14.27
C SER A 66 -0.29 10.45 -13.87
N LEU A 67 0.15 9.63 -14.83
CA LEU A 67 0.66 8.29 -14.57
C LEU A 67 1.98 8.34 -13.78
N GLU A 68 2.87 9.27 -14.09
CA GLU A 68 4.13 9.46 -13.37
C GLU A 68 3.88 9.89 -11.92
N ARG A 69 2.99 10.86 -11.69
CA ARG A 69 2.57 11.27 -10.33
C ARG A 69 2.00 10.10 -9.53
N LEU A 70 1.19 9.27 -10.17
CA LEU A 70 0.60 8.09 -9.55
C LEU A 70 1.67 7.06 -9.16
N LYS A 71 2.65 6.83 -10.03
CA LYS A 71 3.81 5.95 -9.74
C LYS A 71 4.67 6.49 -8.61
N LEU A 72 4.90 7.80 -8.53
CA LEU A 72 5.66 8.43 -7.46
C LEU A 72 4.94 8.30 -6.11
N SER A 73 3.65 8.65 -6.06
CA SER A 73 2.80 8.49 -4.86
C SER A 73 2.77 7.03 -4.37
N PHE A 74 2.62 6.09 -5.30
CA PHE A 74 2.67 4.67 -4.99
C PHE A 74 4.03 4.23 -4.43
N LYS A 75 5.14 4.74 -4.97
CA LYS A 75 6.48 4.45 -4.45
C LYS A 75 6.65 4.95 -3.01
N GLU A 76 6.25 6.18 -2.72
CA GLU A 76 6.31 6.75 -1.36
C GLU A 76 5.48 5.92 -0.37
N LEU A 77 4.32 5.43 -0.81
CA LEU A 77 3.48 4.55 -0.02
C LEU A 77 4.16 3.21 0.28
N VAL A 78 4.76 2.56 -0.73
CA VAL A 78 5.51 1.30 -0.55
C VAL A 78 6.66 1.50 0.44
N ASP A 79 7.43 2.58 0.31
CA ASP A 79 8.54 2.88 1.21
C ASP A 79 8.06 3.03 2.68
N ARG A 80 6.89 3.64 2.90
CA ARG A 80 6.27 3.74 4.24
C ARG A 80 5.80 2.38 4.76
N VAL A 81 5.21 1.54 3.92
CA VAL A 81 4.77 0.19 4.29
C VAL A 81 5.97 -0.65 4.72
N ASP A 82 7.05 -0.63 3.94
CA ASP A 82 8.29 -1.35 4.24
C ASP A 82 8.90 -0.88 5.57
N ALA A 83 8.91 0.43 5.83
CA ALA A 83 9.36 0.98 7.11
C ALA A 83 8.50 0.51 8.29
N ASN A 84 7.17 0.47 8.12
CA ASN A 84 6.24 -0.03 9.13
C ASN A 84 6.46 -1.53 9.37
N VAL A 85 6.54 -2.35 8.33
CA VAL A 85 6.81 -3.80 8.41
C VAL A 85 8.13 -4.09 9.12
N LYS A 86 9.18 -3.33 8.82
CA LYS A 86 10.47 -3.44 9.50
C LYS A 86 10.35 -3.12 10.99
N THR A 87 9.64 -2.06 11.35
CA THR A 87 9.41 -1.65 12.74
C THR A 87 8.62 -2.70 13.52
N VAL A 88 7.59 -3.28 12.89
CA VAL A 88 6.74 -4.33 13.46
C VAL A 88 7.55 -5.60 13.72
N SER A 89 8.38 -5.97 12.74
CA SER A 89 9.29 -7.11 12.85
C SER A 89 10.32 -6.90 13.98
N GLN A 90 10.85 -5.68 14.15
CA GLN A 90 11.76 -5.34 15.26
C GLN A 90 11.09 -5.43 16.63
N LYS A 91 9.78 -5.16 16.71
CA LYS A 91 8.98 -5.33 17.94
C LYS A 91 8.59 -6.78 18.21
N GLY A 92 9.05 -7.74 17.39
CA GLY A 92 8.74 -9.17 17.55
C GLY A 92 7.34 -9.57 17.08
N LEU A 93 6.60 -8.64 16.47
CA LEU A 93 5.30 -8.91 15.87
C LEU A 93 5.54 -9.45 14.45
N ARG A 94 5.03 -10.64 14.16
CA ARG A 94 5.12 -11.24 12.83
C ARG A 94 3.82 -11.04 12.08
N ILE A 95 3.89 -10.23 11.02
CA ILE A 95 2.95 -10.30 9.92
C ILE A 95 3.35 -11.55 9.13
N THR A 96 2.53 -12.59 9.08
CA THR A 96 2.68 -13.61 8.04
C THR A 96 2.05 -13.05 6.78
N PRO A 97 2.83 -12.66 5.75
CA PRO A 97 2.25 -12.31 4.47
C PRO A 97 1.67 -13.60 3.89
N GLN A 98 0.37 -13.63 3.57
CA GLN A 98 -0.18 -14.70 2.73
C GLN A 98 0.27 -14.57 1.26
N THR A 99 1.19 -13.66 0.94
CA THR A 99 1.78 -13.49 -0.39
C THR A 99 2.94 -14.45 -0.63
N LYS A 100 2.71 -15.76 -0.47
CA LYS A 100 3.53 -16.80 -1.10
C LYS A 100 2.66 -17.69 -1.97
N LYS A 101 2.24 -17.16 -3.12
CA LYS A 101 1.95 -17.91 -4.37
C LYS A 101 1.36 -16.94 -5.40
N ALA A 102 2.21 -16.28 -6.17
CA ALA A 102 1.90 -15.88 -7.55
C ALA A 102 3.12 -15.23 -8.21
N VAL A 103 4.25 -15.92 -8.29
CA VAL A 103 5.14 -15.78 -9.46
C VAL A 103 5.95 -17.08 -9.60
N SER A 104 5.48 -17.94 -10.49
CA SER A 104 6.28 -18.87 -11.29
C SER A 104 5.71 -18.78 -12.70
#